data_AF-A0A3M2D7P3-F1
#
_entry.id   AF-A0A3M2D7P3-F1
#
_cell.length_a   1.000
_cell.length_b   1.000
_cell.length_c   1.000
_cell.angle_alpha   90.00
_cell.angle_beta   90.00
_cell.angle_gamma   90.00
#
_symmetry.space_group_name_H-M   'P 1'
#
loop_
_entity.id
_entity.type
_entity.pdbx_description
1 polymer ?
#
loop_
_entity_poly.entity_id
_entity_poly.type
_entity_poly.pdbx_seq_one_letter_code
_entity_poly.pdbx_strand_id
1 'polypeptide(L)'
;MRIFQNGLADLAHFSCLAVDRHSPAYDHRRFSEDFHAYNRFTAMALKAGISWHLRSLDELTIHFISDAKDRKSKSNKGFSDNFDKYLAQRIELDAFLKRDAGEQYPYVRLETKLCDSNEEDLLQLCDVLLGATQCALLASSEQPTKRALGQMIVRWHQDLRLPPQKQEYKLQRKFNLWGFPDHEGRPYNNVTLALPVDDRQESLF
;
A
#
# COMPACT_ATOMS: atom_id res chain seq x y z
N MET A 1 -15.28 -4.69 1.05
CA MET A 1 -15.07 -3.36 1.67
C MET A 1 -15.78 -3.19 3.01
N ARG A 2 -17.12 -3.33 3.13
CA ARG A 2 -17.80 -3.27 4.45
C ARG A 2 -17.31 -4.36 5.43
N ILE A 3 -17.02 -5.57 4.93
CA ILE A 3 -16.43 -6.65 5.74
C ILE A 3 -15.08 -6.26 6.34
N PHE A 4 -14.22 -5.58 5.54
CA PHE A 4 -12.97 -5.00 6.04
C PHE A 4 -13.25 -4.00 7.16
N GLN A 5 -14.07 -2.99 6.89
CA GLN A 5 -14.43 -1.92 7.83
C GLN A 5 -14.98 -2.43 9.16
N ASN A 6 -15.89 -3.41 9.12
CA ASN A 6 -16.72 -3.78 10.26
C ASN A 6 -16.19 -4.98 11.06
N GLY A 7 -14.96 -5.46 10.78
CA GLY A 7 -14.36 -6.49 11.62
C GLY A 7 -13.03 -7.04 11.11
N LEU A 8 -12.89 -7.27 9.80
CA LEU A 8 -11.64 -7.86 9.29
C LEU A 8 -10.42 -6.94 9.49
N ALA A 9 -10.63 -5.62 9.59
CA ALA A 9 -9.59 -4.65 9.94
C ALA A 9 -8.94 -4.88 11.32
N ASP A 10 -9.56 -5.67 12.21
CA ASP A 10 -8.99 -6.06 13.51
C ASP A 10 -7.94 -7.18 13.38
N LEU A 11 -7.95 -7.90 12.24
CA LEU A 11 -7.05 -9.02 11.96
C LEU A 11 -6.09 -8.71 10.80
N ALA A 12 -6.53 -7.89 9.85
CA ALA A 12 -5.77 -7.53 8.66
C ALA A 12 -5.66 -6.02 8.55
N HIS A 13 -4.43 -5.52 8.48
CA HIS A 13 -4.17 -4.10 8.28
C HIS A 13 -3.91 -3.80 6.81
N PHE A 14 -4.30 -2.61 6.37
CA PHE A 14 -4.05 -2.12 5.02
C PHE A 14 -3.20 -0.86 5.05
N SER A 15 -2.08 -0.88 4.34
CA SER A 15 -1.22 0.28 4.14
C SER A 15 -0.95 0.43 2.65
N CYS A 16 -1.31 1.59 2.09
CA CYS A 16 -1.09 1.92 0.69
C CYS A 16 -0.09 3.07 0.55
N LEU A 17 0.78 2.95 -0.44
CA LEU A 17 1.68 4.01 -0.88
C LEU A 17 1.26 4.46 -2.28
N ALA A 18 0.72 5.67 -2.38
CA ALA A 18 0.45 6.35 -3.63
C ALA A 18 1.74 7.01 -4.14
N VAL A 19 2.19 6.63 -5.33
CA VAL A 19 3.38 7.21 -5.95
C VAL A 19 2.97 8.35 -6.88
N ASP A 20 3.30 9.58 -6.48
CA ASP A 20 3.06 10.79 -7.28
C ASP A 20 4.15 10.95 -8.34
N ARG A 21 3.85 10.51 -9.56
CA ARG A 21 4.74 10.67 -10.71
C ARG A 21 4.70 12.06 -11.33
N HIS A 22 3.83 12.96 -10.86
CA HIS A 22 3.75 14.34 -11.32
C HIS A 22 4.54 15.29 -10.43
N SER A 23 4.92 14.85 -9.22
CA SER A 23 5.80 15.60 -8.34
C SER A 23 7.14 15.92 -9.04
N PRO A 24 7.63 17.17 -8.97
CA PRO A 24 8.91 17.54 -9.55
C PRO A 24 10.11 16.82 -8.91
N ALA A 25 9.93 16.26 -7.71
CA ALA A 25 10.94 15.47 -7.03
C ALA A 25 10.96 13.99 -7.50
N TYR A 26 10.00 13.57 -8.33
CA TYR A 26 10.01 12.25 -8.91
C TYR A 26 11.07 12.14 -10.02
N ASP A 27 12.15 11.42 -9.73
CA ASP A 27 13.23 11.21 -10.70
C ASP A 27 12.84 10.14 -11.74
N HIS A 28 12.26 10.59 -12.85
CA HIS A 28 11.91 9.75 -13.99
C HIS A 28 13.12 9.07 -14.64
N ARG A 29 14.33 9.62 -14.51
CA ARG A 29 15.54 9.08 -15.14
C ARG A 29 16.16 7.96 -14.30
N ARG A 30 15.76 7.83 -13.04
CA ARG A 30 16.27 6.82 -12.11
C ARG A 30 15.91 5.39 -12.50
N PHE A 31 14.78 5.20 -13.18
CA PHE A 31 14.27 3.88 -13.52
C PHE A 31 14.35 3.68 -15.03
N SER A 32 15.28 2.83 -15.46
CA SER A 32 15.42 2.47 -16.86
C SER A 32 14.25 1.62 -17.39
N GLU A 33 13.51 0.97 -16.48
CA GLU A 33 12.41 0.05 -16.77
C GLU A 33 11.36 0.18 -15.65
N ASP A 34 10.07 -0.03 -15.95
CA ASP A 34 8.98 0.16 -14.99
C ASP A 34 9.06 -0.79 -13.78
N PHE A 35 9.55 -2.02 -13.98
CA PHE A 35 9.70 -2.98 -12.88
C PHE A 35 10.75 -2.54 -11.85
N HIS A 36 11.74 -1.72 -12.23
CA HIS A 36 12.67 -1.12 -11.26
C HIS A 36 11.96 -0.15 -10.31
N ALA A 37 11.04 0.66 -10.85
CA ALA A 37 10.23 1.56 -10.06
C ALA A 37 9.32 0.75 -9.12
N TYR A 38 8.62 -0.25 -9.65
CA TYR A 38 7.74 -1.12 -8.89
C TYR A 38 8.49 -1.79 -7.73
N ASN A 39 9.62 -2.44 -7.98
CA ASN A 39 10.42 -3.12 -6.95
C ASN A 39 10.83 -2.15 -5.83
N ARG A 40 11.29 -0.94 -6.18
CA ARG A 40 11.65 0.08 -5.21
C ARG A 40 10.46 0.55 -4.37
N PHE A 41 9.34 0.86 -5.01
CA PHE A 41 8.18 1.42 -4.31
C PHE A 41 7.45 0.36 -3.49
N THR A 42 7.42 -0.90 -3.92
CA THR A 42 6.98 -2.03 -3.08
C THR A 42 7.85 -2.16 -1.83
N ALA A 43 9.18 -2.10 -1.97
CA ALA A 43 10.08 -2.13 -0.81
C ALA A 43 9.81 -0.96 0.14
N MET A 44 9.54 0.23 -0.39
CA MET A 44 9.22 1.41 0.44
C MET A 44 7.87 1.26 1.15
N ALA A 45 6.84 0.79 0.45
CA ALA A 45 5.52 0.52 1.03
C ALA A 45 5.62 -0.50 2.19
N LEU A 46 6.38 -1.57 2.00
CA LEU A 46 6.59 -2.59 3.02
C LEU A 46 7.35 -2.04 4.24
N LYS A 47 8.42 -1.25 4.04
CA LYS A 47 9.14 -0.58 5.14
C LYS A 47 8.26 0.36 5.94
N ALA A 48 7.43 1.14 5.25
CA ALA A 48 6.47 2.03 5.89
C ALA A 48 5.45 1.22 6.70
N GLY A 49 4.94 0.12 6.13
CA GLY A 49 4.04 -0.81 6.82
C GLY A 49 4.64 -1.40 8.09
N ILE A 50 5.88 -1.91 8.04
CA ILE A 50 6.58 -2.44 9.23
C ILE A 50 6.74 -1.34 10.28
N SER A 51 7.23 -0.17 9.88
CA SER A 51 7.45 0.96 10.78
C SER A 51 6.16 1.44 11.47
N TRP A 52 5.02 1.30 10.78
CA TRP A 52 3.74 1.79 11.26
C TRP A 52 2.98 0.77 12.11
N HIS A 53 3.00 -0.51 11.72
CA HIS A 53 2.17 -1.56 12.31
C HIS A 53 2.94 -2.51 13.23
N LEU A 54 4.24 -2.72 13.02
CA LEU A 54 4.99 -3.86 13.58
C LEU A 54 6.30 -3.46 14.27
N ARG A 55 6.54 -2.17 14.46
CA ARG A 55 7.82 -1.63 14.99
C ARG A 55 8.17 -2.12 16.40
N SER A 56 7.17 -2.46 17.22
CA SER A 56 7.35 -2.86 18.61
C SER A 56 7.75 -4.32 18.79
N LEU A 57 7.84 -5.11 17.72
CA LEU A 57 8.27 -6.50 17.78
C LEU A 57 9.80 -6.59 17.84
N ASP A 58 10.30 -7.65 18.48
CA ASP A 58 11.73 -7.95 18.49
C ASP A 58 12.18 -8.63 17.20
N GLU A 59 11.37 -9.58 16.71
CA GLU A 59 11.60 -10.34 15.48
C GLU A 59 10.33 -10.41 14.64
N LEU A 60 10.50 -10.43 13.32
CA LEU A 60 9.41 -10.43 12.35
C LEU A 60 9.79 -11.27 11.12
N THR A 61 9.06 -12.36 10.91
CA THR A 61 9.08 -13.11 9.64
C THR A 61 7.89 -12.67 8.80
N ILE A 62 8.15 -12.22 7.57
CA ILE A 62 7.14 -11.76 6.63
C ILE A 62 7.07 -12.75 5.47
N HIS A 63 5.91 -13.36 5.28
CA HIS A 63 5.59 -14.11 4.06
C HIS A 63 4.95 -13.14 3.06
N PHE A 64 5.72 -12.66 2.10
CA PHE A 64 5.27 -11.73 1.08
C PHE A 64 4.70 -12.48 -0.11
N ILE A 65 3.40 -12.33 -0.33
CA ILE A 65 2.70 -12.95 -1.45
C ILE A 65 2.59 -11.92 -2.58
N SER A 66 3.04 -12.29 -3.78
CA SER A 66 2.87 -11.48 -5.00
C SER A 66 2.11 -12.29 -6.04
N ASP A 67 1.27 -11.63 -6.84
CA ASP A 67 0.64 -12.26 -7.99
C ASP A 67 1.72 -12.64 -9.03
N ALA A 68 1.72 -13.91 -9.44
CA ALA A 68 2.61 -14.43 -10.48
C ALA A 68 2.38 -13.77 -11.85
N LYS A 69 1.17 -13.26 -12.13
CA LYS A 69 0.82 -12.61 -13.41
C LYS A 69 1.58 -11.30 -13.59
N ASP A 70 1.70 -10.49 -12.54
CA ASP A 70 2.37 -9.19 -12.58
C ASP A 70 3.89 -9.32 -12.78
N ARG A 71 4.47 -10.45 -12.33
CA ARG A 71 5.92 -10.71 -12.34
C ARG A 71 6.43 -11.46 -13.56
N LYS A 72 5.53 -12.03 -14.36
CA LYS A 72 5.86 -12.79 -15.59
C LYS A 72 6.04 -11.93 -16.83
N SER A 73 5.99 -10.61 -16.72
CA SER A 73 6.28 -9.70 -17.82
C SER A 73 7.75 -9.85 -18.24
N LYS A 74 8.00 -10.74 -19.21
CA LYS A 74 9.29 -10.87 -19.89
C LYS A 74 9.73 -9.47 -20.33
N SER A 75 10.82 -8.97 -19.76
CA SER A 75 11.44 -7.78 -20.33
C SER A 75 11.79 -8.11 -21.78
N ASN A 76 11.54 -7.17 -22.69
CA ASN A 76 11.80 -7.32 -24.13
C ASN A 76 13.29 -7.59 -24.48
N LYS A 77 14.18 -7.70 -23.46
CA LYS A 77 15.64 -7.75 -23.60
C LYS A 77 16.31 -8.91 -22.84
N GLY A 78 15.56 -9.89 -22.35
CA GLY A 78 16.14 -11.07 -21.67
C GLY A 78 16.62 -10.83 -20.24
N PHE A 79 16.33 -9.67 -19.65
CA PHE A 79 16.53 -9.42 -18.22
C PHE A 79 15.38 -10.06 -17.41
N SER A 80 15.71 -10.91 -16.44
CA SER A 80 14.75 -11.47 -15.49
C SER A 80 14.47 -10.49 -14.36
N ASP A 81 13.20 -10.27 -14.02
CA ASP A 81 12.83 -9.57 -12.78
C ASP A 81 13.44 -10.32 -11.58
N ASN A 82 14.30 -9.64 -10.82
CA ASN A 82 14.94 -10.19 -9.62
C ASN A 82 14.18 -9.80 -8.34
N PHE A 83 12.92 -9.40 -8.48
CA PHE A 83 12.06 -8.87 -7.42
C PHE A 83 12.19 -9.62 -6.09
N ASP A 84 12.08 -10.94 -6.11
CA ASP A 84 12.11 -11.77 -4.90
C ASP A 84 13.40 -11.55 -4.10
N LYS A 85 14.55 -11.59 -4.80
CA LYS A 85 15.86 -11.36 -4.18
C LYS A 85 16.05 -9.91 -3.78
N TYR A 86 15.66 -8.98 -4.65
CA TYR A 86 15.80 -7.55 -4.40
C TYR A 86 15.01 -7.12 -3.17
N LEU A 87 13.75 -7.54 -3.07
CA LEU A 87 12.87 -7.15 -1.98
C LEU A 87 13.41 -7.68 -0.66
N ALA A 88 13.73 -8.98 -0.57
CA ALA A 88 14.25 -9.57 0.65
C ALA A 88 15.52 -8.86 1.12
N GLN A 89 16.52 -8.74 0.25
CA GLN A 89 17.77 -8.05 0.56
C GLN A 89 17.54 -6.60 1.00
N ARG A 90 16.64 -5.87 0.33
CA ARG A 90 16.42 -4.44 0.61
C ARG A 90 15.65 -4.19 1.90
N ILE A 91 14.80 -5.12 2.32
CA ILE A 91 14.04 -5.04 3.58
C ILE A 91 14.93 -5.44 4.76
N GLU A 92 15.63 -6.57 4.66
CA GLU A 92 16.49 -7.09 5.72
C GLU A 92 17.67 -6.15 6.02
N LEU A 93 18.32 -5.62 4.97
CA LEU A 93 19.39 -4.64 5.12
C LEU A 93 18.92 -3.33 5.79
N ASP A 94 17.72 -2.85 5.44
CA ASP A 94 17.17 -1.63 6.04
C ASP A 94 16.85 -1.84 7.52
N ALA A 95 16.27 -2.99 7.86
CA ALA A 95 16.01 -3.38 9.23
C ALA A 95 17.31 -3.44 10.05
N PHE A 96 18.36 -4.07 9.49
CA PHE A 96 19.68 -4.12 10.11
C PHE A 96 20.24 -2.70 10.36
N LEU A 97 20.26 -1.84 9.34
CA LEU A 97 20.82 -0.49 9.45
C LEU A 97 20.06 0.38 10.47
N LYS A 98 18.73 0.28 10.53
CA LYS A 98 17.93 1.00 11.53
C LYS A 98 18.29 0.58 12.96
N ARG A 99 18.45 -0.73 13.18
CA ARG A 99 18.85 -1.26 14.49
C ARG A 99 20.28 -0.87 14.86
N ASP A 100 21.21 -0.93 13.91
CA ASP A 100 22.60 -0.48 14.10
C ASP A 100 22.66 1.01 14.46
N ALA A 101 21.76 1.82 13.90
CA ALA A 101 21.57 3.23 14.28
C ALA A 101 20.87 3.43 15.65
N GLY A 102 20.54 2.36 16.37
CA GLY A 102 19.90 2.41 17.69
C GLY A 102 18.38 2.61 17.65
N GLU A 103 17.73 2.52 16.48
CA GLU A 103 16.27 2.62 16.40
C GLU A 103 15.61 1.33 16.92
N GLN A 104 14.49 1.49 17.65
CA GLN A 104 13.60 0.37 17.95
C GLN A 104 12.97 -0.13 16.64
N TYR A 105 13.46 -1.26 16.14
CA TYR A 105 13.01 -1.89 14.90
C TYR A 105 13.24 -3.41 14.98
N PRO A 106 12.33 -4.25 14.45
CA PRO A 106 12.47 -5.70 14.54
C PRO A 106 13.65 -6.21 13.70
N TYR A 107 14.20 -7.37 14.08
CA TYR A 107 14.91 -8.22 13.12
C TYR A 107 13.90 -8.72 12.09
N VAL A 108 14.13 -8.45 10.81
CA VAL A 108 13.19 -8.82 9.75
C VAL A 108 13.80 -9.94 8.91
N ARG A 109 12.99 -10.95 8.61
CA ARG A 109 13.25 -11.95 7.57
C ARG A 109 12.11 -11.93 6.57
N LEU A 110 12.41 -11.86 5.28
CA LEU A 110 11.39 -11.81 4.23
C LEU A 110 11.44 -13.06 3.37
N GLU A 111 10.30 -13.73 3.24
CA GLU A 111 10.12 -14.89 2.37
C GLU A 111 9.08 -14.55 1.30
N THR A 112 9.47 -14.61 0.04
CA THR A 112 8.60 -14.28 -1.09
C THR A 112 7.97 -15.54 -1.68
N LYS A 113 6.66 -15.50 -1.90
CA LYS A 113 5.90 -16.56 -2.57
C LYS A 113 5.10 -15.95 -3.71
N LEU A 114 5.21 -16.57 -4.89
CA LEU A 114 4.34 -16.25 -6.02
C LEU A 114 3.11 -17.15 -5.97
N CYS A 115 1.92 -16.55 -6.02
CA CYS A 115 0.64 -17.26 -6.05
C CYS A 115 -0.21 -16.79 -7.24
N ASP A 116 -1.22 -17.57 -7.62
CA ASP A 116 -2.30 -17.09 -8.48
C ASP A 116 -3.30 -16.31 -7.60
N SER A 117 -3.56 -15.05 -7.94
CA SER A 117 -4.57 -14.21 -7.29
C SER A 117 -5.96 -14.85 -7.25
N ASN A 118 -6.30 -15.73 -8.20
CA ASN A 118 -7.59 -16.42 -8.21
C ASN A 118 -7.76 -17.42 -7.03
N GLU A 119 -6.66 -17.83 -6.39
CA GLU A 119 -6.64 -18.84 -5.33
C GLU A 119 -6.35 -18.25 -3.94
N GLU A 120 -6.17 -16.92 -3.83
CA GLU A 120 -5.73 -16.25 -2.59
C GLU A 120 -6.65 -15.07 -2.23
N ASP A 121 -7.56 -15.28 -1.27
CA ASP A 121 -8.55 -14.28 -0.84
C ASP A 121 -7.92 -12.96 -0.37
N LEU A 122 -6.74 -13.03 0.27
CA LEU A 122 -6.02 -11.83 0.73
C LEU A 122 -5.47 -10.99 -0.42
N LEU A 123 -5.03 -11.63 -1.52
CA LEU A 123 -4.63 -10.91 -2.73
C LEU A 123 -5.84 -10.24 -3.37
N GLN A 124 -6.96 -10.94 -3.50
CA GLN A 124 -8.19 -10.36 -4.06
C GLN A 124 -8.71 -9.19 -3.22
N LEU A 125 -8.66 -9.31 -1.89
CA LEU A 125 -9.01 -8.21 -1.00
C LEU A 125 -8.06 -7.01 -1.17
N CYS A 126 -6.76 -7.27 -1.29
CA CYS A 126 -5.75 -6.24 -1.56
C CYS A 126 -6.05 -5.52 -2.88
N ASP A 127 -6.37 -6.25 -3.95
CA ASP A 127 -6.71 -5.67 -5.26
C ASP A 127 -7.96 -4.79 -5.20
N VAL A 128 -9.00 -5.24 -4.47
CA VAL A 128 -10.21 -4.43 -4.26
C VAL A 128 -9.89 -3.15 -3.49
N LEU A 129 -9.07 -3.23 -2.44
CA LEU A 129 -8.66 -2.06 -1.64
C LEU A 129 -7.78 -1.11 -2.45
N LEU A 130 -6.83 -1.63 -3.23
CA LEU A 130 -5.96 -0.85 -4.10
C LEU A 130 -6.76 -0.16 -5.21
N GLY A 131 -7.65 -0.88 -5.88
CA GLY A 131 -8.53 -0.33 -6.93
C GLY A 131 -9.48 0.75 -6.39
N ALA A 132 -10.06 0.53 -5.20
CA ALA A 132 -10.87 1.53 -4.52
C ALA A 132 -10.03 2.78 -4.15
N THR A 133 -8.82 2.57 -3.64
CA THR A 133 -7.90 3.66 -3.28
C THR A 133 -7.48 4.48 -4.50
N GLN A 134 -7.18 3.81 -5.62
CA GLN A 134 -6.87 4.50 -6.88
C GLN A 134 -8.06 5.31 -7.39
N CYS A 135 -9.28 4.77 -7.31
CA CYS A 135 -10.49 5.51 -7.66
C CYS A 135 -10.69 6.74 -6.77
N ALA A 136 -10.45 6.61 -5.45
CA ALA A 136 -10.52 7.73 -4.52
C ALA A 136 -9.48 8.82 -4.82
N LEU A 137 -8.25 8.42 -5.15
CA LEU A 137 -7.15 9.34 -5.46
C LEU A 137 -7.38 10.12 -6.75
N LEU A 138 -7.82 9.44 -7.81
CA LEU A 138 -7.80 9.98 -9.18
C LEU A 138 -9.18 10.30 -9.74
N ALA A 139 -10.27 9.95 -9.03
CA ALA A 139 -11.62 9.96 -9.57
C ALA A 139 -11.72 9.23 -10.93
N SER A 140 -10.94 8.16 -11.11
CA SER A 140 -10.63 7.56 -12.41
C SER A 140 -11.74 6.71 -13.02
N SER A 141 -12.92 6.62 -12.41
CA SER A 141 -13.99 5.74 -12.88
C SER A 141 -15.38 6.36 -12.73
N GLU A 142 -16.19 6.17 -13.77
CA GLU A 142 -17.62 6.47 -13.76
C GLU A 142 -18.49 5.27 -13.37
N GLN A 143 -17.90 4.08 -13.19
CA GLN A 143 -18.66 2.88 -12.83
C GLN A 143 -19.20 3.03 -11.40
N PRO A 144 -20.54 2.93 -11.19
CA PRO A 144 -21.17 3.16 -9.88
C PRO A 144 -20.51 2.38 -8.75
N THR A 145 -20.28 1.08 -8.95
CA THR A 145 -19.63 0.22 -7.95
C THR A 145 -18.23 0.71 -7.58
N LYS A 146 -17.38 1.04 -8.56
CA LYS A 146 -16.01 1.52 -8.29
C LYS A 146 -16.02 2.86 -7.55
N ARG A 147 -16.92 3.77 -7.95
CA ARG A 147 -17.12 5.04 -7.27
C ARG A 147 -17.56 4.84 -5.82
N ALA A 148 -18.55 3.97 -5.58
CA ALA A 148 -19.02 3.66 -4.24
C ALA A 148 -17.89 3.09 -3.36
N LEU A 149 -17.07 2.17 -3.90
CA LEU A 149 -15.92 1.65 -3.16
C LEU A 149 -14.87 2.75 -2.90
N GLY A 150 -14.58 3.61 -3.88
CA GLY A 150 -13.69 4.76 -3.70
C GLY A 150 -14.21 5.74 -2.66
N GLN A 151 -15.50 6.03 -2.64
CA GLN A 151 -16.13 6.90 -1.64
C GLN A 151 -16.00 6.33 -0.22
N MET A 152 -16.01 5.00 -0.05
CA MET A 152 -15.68 4.39 1.24
C MET A 152 -14.25 4.75 1.69
N ILE A 153 -13.26 4.69 0.79
CA ILE A 153 -11.89 5.12 1.10
C ILE A 153 -11.84 6.60 1.47
N VAL A 154 -12.58 7.46 0.75
CA VAL A 154 -12.66 8.90 1.09
C VAL A 154 -13.22 9.11 2.49
N ARG A 155 -14.31 8.43 2.84
CA ARG A 155 -14.92 8.49 4.18
C ARG A 155 -13.95 7.98 5.25
N TRP A 156 -13.26 6.86 5.03
CA TRP A 156 -12.24 6.36 5.96
C TRP A 156 -11.11 7.37 6.16
N HIS A 157 -10.60 7.96 5.08
CA HIS A 157 -9.53 8.94 5.15
C HIS A 157 -9.95 10.23 5.87
N GLN A 158 -11.19 10.68 5.68
CA GLN A 158 -11.75 11.83 6.40
C GLN A 158 -11.96 11.52 7.89
N ASP A 159 -12.53 10.36 8.21
CA ASP A 159 -12.76 9.90 9.58
C ASP A 159 -11.45 9.82 10.37
N LEU A 160 -10.36 9.34 9.74
CA LEU A 160 -9.04 9.26 10.35
C LEU A 160 -8.42 10.60 10.75
N ARG A 161 -8.97 11.74 10.29
CA ARG A 161 -8.56 13.08 10.74
C ARG A 161 -9.16 13.44 12.09
N LEU A 162 -10.19 12.73 12.53
CA LEU A 162 -10.79 12.90 13.85
C LEU A 162 -9.96 12.22 14.93
N PRO A 163 -9.98 12.73 16.18
CA PRO A 163 -9.43 12.02 17.32
C PRO A 163 -10.03 10.61 17.45
N PRO A 164 -9.29 9.61 17.95
CA PRO A 164 -9.71 8.20 17.90
C PRO A 164 -11.07 7.92 18.56
N GLN A 165 -11.41 8.66 19.61
CA GLN A 165 -12.67 8.53 20.34
C GLN A 165 -13.88 9.05 19.55
N LYS A 166 -13.65 9.85 18.50
CA LYS A 166 -14.67 10.45 17.63
C LYS A 166 -14.76 9.78 16.26
N GLN A 167 -13.90 8.80 15.98
CA GLN A 167 -13.90 8.07 14.71
C GLN A 167 -15.09 7.13 14.64
N GLU A 168 -15.86 7.20 13.56
CA GLU A 168 -16.97 6.30 13.27
C GLU A 168 -16.46 4.89 12.96
N TYR A 169 -15.45 4.78 12.09
CA TYR A 169 -14.99 3.50 11.56
C TYR A 169 -13.86 2.88 12.40
N LYS A 170 -13.26 3.65 13.33
CA LYS A 170 -12.19 3.21 14.24
C LYS A 170 -11.04 2.49 13.51
N LEU A 171 -10.66 3.02 12.36
CA LEU A 171 -9.60 2.46 11.50
C LEU A 171 -8.21 2.98 11.84
N GLN A 172 -8.05 3.75 12.92
CA GLN A 172 -6.74 4.21 13.38
C GLN A 172 -5.79 3.01 13.55
N ARG A 173 -4.58 3.12 13.01
CA ARG A 173 -3.55 2.05 12.98
C ARG A 173 -3.92 0.80 12.17
N LYS A 174 -5.11 0.72 11.57
CA LYS A 174 -5.58 -0.41 10.74
C LYS A 174 -5.60 -0.10 9.26
N PHE A 175 -5.94 1.15 8.91
CA PHE A 175 -5.87 1.67 7.54
C PHE A 175 -4.86 2.82 7.49
N ASN A 176 -4.04 2.85 6.44
CA ASN A 176 -3.09 3.92 6.21
C ASN A 176 -2.89 4.20 4.72
N LEU A 177 -2.82 5.49 4.38
CA LEU A 177 -2.57 5.97 3.02
C LEU A 177 -1.48 7.02 3.04
N TRP A 178 -0.38 6.73 2.36
CA TRP A 178 0.76 7.61 2.20
C TRP A 178 0.89 8.06 0.75
N GLY A 179 1.42 9.26 0.54
CA GLY A 179 1.88 9.75 -0.75
C GLY A 179 3.40 9.88 -0.77
N PHE A 180 3.99 9.72 -1.95
CA PHE A 180 5.41 9.98 -2.18
C PHE A 180 5.71 10.22 -3.67
N PRO A 181 6.63 11.13 -4.03
CA PRO A 181 7.23 12.15 -3.20
C PRO A 181 6.37 13.43 -3.17
N ASP A 182 6.44 14.19 -2.08
CA ASP A 182 6.04 15.60 -2.12
C ASP A 182 7.04 16.43 -2.95
N HIS A 183 6.83 17.75 -3.01
CA HIS A 183 7.71 18.68 -3.73
C HIS A 183 9.16 18.70 -3.22
N GLU A 184 9.44 18.25 -1.98
CA GLU A 184 10.78 18.16 -1.39
C GLU A 184 11.37 16.75 -1.48
N GLY A 185 10.69 15.79 -2.10
CA GLY A 185 11.16 14.41 -2.19
C GLY A 185 10.83 13.55 -0.96
N ARG A 186 9.90 13.98 -0.10
CA ARG A 186 9.57 13.32 1.18
C ARG A 186 8.24 12.58 1.13
N PRO A 187 8.03 11.56 1.98
CA PRO A 187 6.73 10.93 2.16
C PRO A 187 5.78 11.86 2.94
N TYR A 188 4.48 11.80 2.62
CA TYR A 188 3.44 12.57 3.27
C TYR A 188 2.20 11.72 3.52
N ASN A 189 1.37 12.07 4.50
CA ASN A 189 0.19 11.32 4.92
C ASN A 189 -1.13 12.06 4.65
N ASN A 190 -1.08 13.35 4.33
CA ASN A 190 -2.26 14.15 3.95
C ASN A 190 -2.47 14.10 2.43
N VAL A 191 -2.80 12.92 1.92
CA VAL A 191 -3.01 12.73 0.48
C VAL A 191 -4.33 13.36 0.06
N THR A 192 -4.32 14.13 -1.03
CA THR A 192 -5.56 14.71 -1.59
C THR A 192 -6.30 13.64 -2.36
N LEU A 193 -7.58 13.44 -2.04
CA LEU A 193 -8.47 12.51 -2.73
C LEU A 193 -9.36 13.30 -3.69
N ALA A 194 -9.28 13.01 -4.99
CA ALA A 194 -10.03 13.73 -6.01
C ALA A 194 -11.52 13.32 -6.08
N LEU A 195 -11.86 12.12 -5.60
CA LEU A 195 -13.23 11.63 -5.67
C LEU A 195 -14.12 12.34 -4.63
N PRO A 196 -15.22 13.00 -5.04
CA PRO A 196 -16.14 13.62 -4.10
C PRO A 196 -16.96 12.55 -3.36
N VAL A 197 -17.26 12.83 -2.09
CA VAL A 197 -18.27 12.09 -1.35
C VAL A 197 -19.63 12.62 -1.79
N ASP A 198 -20.44 11.76 -2.40
CA ASP A 198 -21.87 12.02 -2.54
C ASP A 198 -22.57 11.34 -1.35
N ASP A 199 -23.36 12.10 -0.59
CA ASP A 199 -24.13 11.59 0.55
C ASP A 199 -25.39 10.84 0.09
N ARG A 200 -25.67 10.81 -1.22
CA ARG A 200 -26.66 9.92 -1.80
C ARG A 200 -26.16 8.48 -1.64
N GLN A 201 -26.76 7.75 -0.69
CA GLN A 201 -26.64 6.29 -0.64
C GLN A 201 -27.09 5.74 -1.98
N GLU A 202 -26.16 5.38 -2.86
CA GLU A 202 -26.49 4.48 -3.95
C GLU A 202 -26.90 3.16 -3.29
N SER A 203 -28.17 2.81 -3.47
CA SER A 203 -28.71 1.49 -3.17
C SER A 203 -28.03 0.48 -4.09
N LEU A 204 -26.83 0.06 -3.73
CA LEU A 204 -26.26 -1.16 -4.26
C LEU A 204 -27.08 -2.29 -3.64
N PHE A 205 -27.96 -2.86 -4.47
CA PHE A 205 -28.88 -3.97 -4.25
C PHE A 205 -28.69 -4.75 -2.95
#